data_AF-A0A1H3C841-F1
#
_entry.id   AF-A0A1H3C841-F1
#
_cell.length_a   1.000
_cell.length_b   1.000
_cell.length_c   1.000
_cell.angle_alpha   90.00
_cell.angle_beta   90.00
_cell.angle_gamma   90.00
#
_symmetry.space_group_name_H-M   'P 1'
#
loop_
_entity.id
_entity.type
_entity.pdbx_description
1 polymer ?
#
loop_
_entity_poly.entity_id
_entity_poly.type
_entity_poly.pdbx_seq_one_letter_code
_entity_poly.pdbx_strand_id
1 'polypeptide(L)' 'MIAMLEQAGFVDRGGKGSHRNYVHPKVIKPITVSGNPGDDARLYIVKAVQKAIEESQQ' A
#
# COMPACT_ATOMS: atom_id res chain seq x y z
N MET A 1 0.92 -1.68 8.28
CA MET A 1 0.97 -1.67 6.80
C MET A 1 0.85 -0.27 6.24
N ILE A 2 -0.23 0.47 6.53
CA ILE A 2 -0.38 1.86 6.06
C ILE A 2 0.82 2.72 6.50
N ALA A 3 1.15 2.71 7.79
CA ALA A 3 2.31 3.43 8.31
C ALA A 3 3.65 3.06 7.62
N MET A 4 3.83 1.82 7.17
CA MET A 4 5.05 1.42 6.46
C MET A 4 5.10 1.99 5.04
N LEU A 5 3.95 2.05 4.36
CA LEU A 5 3.83 2.69 3.05
C LEU A 5 4.12 4.18 3.17
N GLU A 6 3.53 4.86 4.16
CA GLU A 6 3.76 6.28 4.41
C GLU A 6 5.23 6.57 4.76
N GLN A 7 5.85 5.74 5.61
CA GLN A 7 7.29 5.85 5.93
C GLN A 7 8.18 5.62 4.71
N ALA A 8 7.76 4.76 3.79
CA ALA A 8 8.45 4.54 2.51
C ALA A 8 8.13 5.61 1.46
N GLY A 9 7.42 6.69 1.82
CA GLY A 9 7.12 7.82 0.94
C GLY A 9 5.93 7.61 0.02
N PHE A 10 5.14 6.55 0.21
CA PHE A 10 3.89 6.38 -0.54
C PHE A 10 2.83 7.37 -0.04
N VAL A 11 2.03 7.87 -0.98
CA VAL A 11 0.97 8.84 -0.71
C VAL A 11 -0.39 8.20 -1.03
N ASP A 12 -1.36 8.40 -0.14
CA ASP A 12 -2.75 8.01 -0.38
C ASP A 12 -3.35 8.88 -1.50
N ARG A 13 -3.73 8.26 -2.62
CA ARG A 13 -4.44 8.90 -3.75
C ARG A 13 -5.96 8.78 -3.63
N GLY A 14 -6.47 8.24 -2.53
CA GLY A 14 -7.87 7.92 -2.32
C GLY A 14 -8.31 6.62 -2.98
N GLY A 15 -9.59 6.30 -2.80
CA GLY A 15 -10.21 5.08 -3.32
C GLY A 15 -11.71 5.07 -3.09
N LYS A 16 -12.38 4.10 -3.71
CA LYS A 16 -13.83 3.93 -3.58
C LYS A 16 -14.15 3.16 -2.30
N GLY A 17 -15.09 3.67 -1.49
CA GLY A 17 -15.51 3.05 -0.24
C GLY A 17 -14.42 3.06 0.82
N SER A 18 -14.23 1.94 1.52
CA SER A 18 -13.18 1.79 2.54
C SER A 18 -11.79 1.54 1.94
N HIS A 19 -11.65 1.26 0.64
CA HIS A 19 -10.34 1.05 0.03
C HIS A 19 -9.56 2.36 -0.09
N ARG A 20 -8.25 2.27 0.12
CA ARG A 20 -7.26 3.33 -0.11
C ARG A 20 -6.21 2.84 -1.07
N ASN A 21 -5.73 3.72 -1.94
CA ASN A 21 -4.68 3.39 -2.87
C ASN A 21 -3.46 4.24 -2.56
N TYR A 22 -2.30 3.60 -2.44
CA TYR A 22 -1.02 4.23 -2.16
C TYR A 22 -0.17 4.21 -3.42
N VAL A 23 0.40 5.37 -3.77
CA VAL A 23 1.27 5.55 -4.94
C VAL A 23 2.63 6.05 -4.50
N HIS A 24 3.67 5.69 -5.26
CA HIS A 24 5.03 6.18 -5.05
C HIS A 24 5.65 6.51 -6.41
N PRO A 25 6.42 7.62 -6.57
CA PRO A 25 6.98 8.04 -7.86
C PRO A 25 7.84 6.97 -8.55
N LYS A 26 8.53 6.13 -7.76
CA LYS A 26 9.38 5.04 -8.26
C LYS A 26 8.66 3.70 -8.46
N VAL A 27 7.40 3.60 -8.07
CA VAL A 27 6.64 2.35 -8.14
C VAL A 27 5.50 2.51 -9.13
N ILE A 28 5.57 1.76 -10.23
CA ILE A 28 4.63 1.90 -11.36
C ILE A 28 3.20 1.49 -10.96
N LYS A 29 3.06 0.49 -10.08
CA LYS A 29 1.77 -0.05 -9.70
C LYS A 29 1.32 0.49 -8.34
N PRO A 30 0.11 1.08 -8.23
CA PRO A 30 -0.43 1.49 -6.94
C PRO A 30 -0.73 0.28 -6.04
N ILE A 31 -0.61 0.48 -4.73
CA ILE A 31 -0.96 -0.52 -3.72
C ILE A 31 -2.35 -0.21 -3.16
N THR A 32 -3.30 -1.12 -3.33
CA THR A 32 -4.65 -0.99 -2.77
C THR A 32 -4.73 -1.69 -1.42
N VAL A 33 -5.14 -0.96 -0.38
CA VAL A 33 -5.37 -1.47 0.96
C VAL A 33 -6.84 -1.28 1.32
N SER A 34 -7.52 -2.33 1.79
CA SER A 34 -8.88 -2.25 2.33
C SER A 34 -8.86 -1.59 3.71
N GLY A 35 -9.65 -0.53 3.91
CA GLY A 35 -9.71 0.22 5.17
C GLY A 35 -10.62 -0.39 6.24
N ASN A 36 -11.13 -1.61 6.05
CA ASN A 36 -11.83 -2.34 7.10
C ASN A 36 -10.77 -3.06 7.96
N PRO A 37 -10.60 -2.69 9.25
CA PRO A 37 -9.57 -3.27 10.12
C PRO A 37 -9.84 -4.73 10.54
N GLY A 38 -10.96 -5.32 10.08
CA GLY A 38 -11.50 -6.57 10.61
C GLY A 38 -11.47 -7.77 9.66
N ASP A 39 -10.97 -7.63 8.44
CA ASP A 39 -10.79 -8.78 7.55
C ASP A 39 -9.32 -9.08 7.46
N ASP A 40 -8.93 -10.30 7.86
CA ASP A 40 -7.62 -10.91 7.68
C ASP A 40 -6.81 -10.19 6.60
N ALA A 41 -5.80 -9.41 7.01
CA ALA A 41 -4.89 -8.78 6.07
C ALA A 41 -4.18 -9.90 5.32
N ARG A 42 -4.80 -10.33 4.21
CA ARG A 42 -4.45 -11.52 3.44
C ARG A 42 -2.96 -11.44 3.21
N LEU A 43 -2.19 -12.48 3.59
CA LEU A 43 -0.72 -12.56 3.42
C LEU A 43 -0.21 -11.95 2.10
N TYR A 44 -1.02 -12.02 1.05
CA TYR A 44 -0.85 -11.32 -0.21
C TYR A 44 -0.57 -9.81 -0.09
N ILE A 45 -1.34 -9.05 0.67
CA ILE A 45 -1.16 -7.59 0.80
C ILE A 45 0.17 -7.30 1.53
N VAL A 46 0.54 -8.09 2.55
CA VAL A 46 1.83 -7.93 3.24
C VAL A 46 2.99 -8.10 2.27
N LYS A 47 2.97 -9.16 1.46
CA LYS A 47 3.98 -9.40 0.41
C LYS A 47 3.98 -8.28 -0.65
N ALA A 48 2.81 -7.81 -1.05
CA ALA A 48 2.68 -6.71 -2.02
C ALA A 48 3.27 -5.39 -1.48
N VAL A 49 3.00 -5.07 -0.21
CA VAL A 49 3.58 -3.88 0.46
C VAL A 49 5.09 -4.01 0.55
N GLN A 50 5.60 -5.14 1.01
CA GLN A 50 7.05 -5.34 1.14
C GLN A 50 7.77 -5.18 -0.21
N LYS A 51 7.25 -5.80 -1.27
CA LYS A 51 7.81 -5.67 -2.61
C LYS A 51 7.75 -4.23 -3.13
N ALA A 52 6.65 -3.53 -2.88
CA ALA A 52 6.52 -2.13 -3.29
C ALA A 52 7.51 -1.22 -2.55
N ILE A 53 7.76 -1.48 -1.27
CA ILE A 53 8.78 -0.75 -0.50
C ILE A 53 10.17 -1.02 -1.06
N GLU A 54 10.51 -2.27 -1.39
CA GLU A 54 11.78 -2.61 -2.03
C GLU A 54 11.94 -1.91 -3.39
N GLU A 55 10.91 -1.94 -4.25
CA GLU A 55 10.90 -1.22 -5.53
C GLU A 55 11.04 0.30 -5.34
N SER A 56 10.48 0.86 -4.27
CA SER A 56 10.58 2.30 -3.99
C SER A 56 11.99 2.77 -3.58
N GLN A 57 12.84 1.84 -3.12
CA GLN A 57 14.18 2.14 -2.63
C GLN A 57 15.27 1.98 -3.69
N GLN A 58 14.98 1.33 -4.82
CA GLN A 58 15.86 1.26 -6.00
C GLN A 58 15.99 2.63 -6.70
#